data_AF-A0A2N8NWG9-F1
#
_entry.id   AF-A0A2N8NWG9-F1
#
_cell.length_a   1.000
_cell.length_b   1.000
_cell.length_c   1.000
_cell.angle_alpha   90.00
_cell.angle_beta   90.00
_cell.angle_gamma   90.00
#
_symmetry.space_group_name_H-M   'P 1'
#
loop_
_entity.id
_entity.type
_entity.pdbx_description
1 polymer ?
#
loop_
_entity_poly.entity_id
_entity_poly.type
_entity_poly.pdbx_seq_one_letter_code
_entity_poly.pdbx_strand_id
1 'polypeptide(L)' 'MNQTLIEQRGVAALTFARIAGALYVEAIGAGVPHDLAKEMATDYWVKEVHPSAAVLEEGDE' A
#
# COMPACT_ATOMS: atom_id res chain seq x y z
N MET A 1 3.37 11.98 20.37
CA MET A 1 2.77 11.41 19.14
C MET A 1 1.55 12.25 18.81
N ASN A 2 1.43 12.77 17.58
CA ASN A 2 0.34 13.69 17.21
C ASN A 2 -0.93 12.89 16.87
N GLN A 3 -1.97 12.99 17.69
CA GLN A 3 -3.25 12.25 17.57
C GLN A 3 -3.90 12.42 16.19
N THR A 4 -3.96 13.65 15.68
CA THR A 4 -4.53 13.96 14.35
C THR A 4 -3.76 13.28 13.23
N LEU A 5 -2.44 13.19 13.37
CA LEU A 5 -1.55 12.58 12.37
C LEU A 5 -1.70 11.05 12.36
N ILE A 6 -2.00 10.44 13.51
CA ILE A 6 -2.35 9.01 13.62
C ILE A 6 -3.69 8.74 12.94
N GLU A 7 -4.70 9.57 13.21
CA GLU A 7 -6.05 9.40 12.64
C GLU A 7 -6.02 9.52 11.11
N GLN A 8 -5.33 10.53 10.56
CA GLN A 8 -5.16 10.69 9.12
C GLN A 8 -4.46 9.49 8.49
N ARG A 9 -3.37 9.00 9.10
CA ARG A 9 -2.66 7.79 8.64
C ARG A 9 -3.52 6.54 8.73
N GLY A 10 -4.32 6.39 9.78
CA GLY A 10 -5.25 5.27 9.95
C GLY A 10 -6.34 5.25 8.88
N VAL A 11 -6.94 6.40 8.59
CA VAL A 11 -7.95 6.52 7.52
C VAL A 11 -7.36 6.23 6.14
N ALA A 12 -6.14 6.72 5.87
CA ALA A 12 -5.43 6.44 4.62
C ALA A 12 -5.13 4.93 4.49
N ALA A 13 -4.61 4.30 5.55
CA ALA A 13 -4.33 2.87 5.58
C ALA A 13 -5.61 2.04 5.29
N LEU A 14 -6.76 2.40 5.85
CA LEU A 14 -8.02 1.70 5.54
C LEU A 14 -8.39 1.78 4.05
N THR A 15 -8.14 2.93 3.42
CA THR A 15 -8.40 3.10 1.98
C THR A 15 -7.46 2.22 1.15
N PHE A 16 -6.16 2.23 1.45
CA PHE A 16 -5.19 1.40 0.73
C PHE A 16 -5.44 -0.10 0.92
N ALA A 17 -5.87 -0.53 2.11
CA ALA A 17 -6.24 -1.93 2.35
C ALA A 17 -7.39 -2.38 1.43
N ARG A 18 -8.41 -1.52 1.25
CA ARG A 18 -9.55 -1.81 0.37
C ARG A 18 -9.11 -1.94 -1.08
N ILE A 19 -8.22 -1.07 -1.55
CA ILE A 19 -7.70 -1.12 -2.93
C ILE A 19 -6.84 -2.36 -3.14
N ALA A 20 -5.93 -2.67 -2.21
CA ALA A 20 -5.10 -3.89 -2.27
C ALA A 20 -5.97 -5.16 -2.34
N GLY A 21 -7.03 -5.23 -1.51
CA GLY A 21 -7.98 -6.34 -1.54
C GLY A 21 -8.75 -6.44 -2.87
N ALA A 22 -9.18 -5.31 -3.43
CA ALA A 22 -9.84 -5.30 -4.74
C ALA A 22 -8.90 -5.80 -5.86
N LEU A 23 -7.64 -5.35 -5.85
CA LEU A 23 -6.63 -5.79 -6.80
C LEU A 23 -6.42 -7.32 -6.75
N TYR A 24 -6.37 -7.88 -5.55
CA TYR A 24 -6.30 -9.34 -5.37
C TYR A 24 -7.52 -10.05 -6.00
N VAL A 25 -8.74 -9.58 -5.71
CA VAL A 25 -9.98 -10.21 -6.22
C VAL A 25 -10.04 -10.17 -7.75
N GLU A 26 -9.71 -9.02 -8.35
CA GLU A 26 -9.67 -8.85 -9.80
C GLU A 26 -8.61 -9.75 -10.45
N ALA A 27 -7.41 -9.84 -9.86
CA ALA A 27 -6.34 -10.71 -10.37
C ALA A 27 -6.76 -12.20 -10.35
N ILE A 28 -7.37 -12.67 -9.26
CA ILE A 28 -7.92 -14.03 -9.19
C ILE A 28 -9.00 -14.24 -10.25
N GLY A 29 -9.92 -13.27 -10.41
CA GLY A 29 -10.98 -13.33 -11.43
C GLY A 29 -10.45 -13.39 -12.87
N ALA A 30 -9.29 -12.78 -13.12
CA ALA A 30 -8.58 -12.83 -14.40
C ALA A 30 -7.76 -14.11 -14.61
N GLY A 31 -7.74 -15.04 -13.64
CA GLY A 31 -7.01 -16.31 -13.72
C GLY A 31 -5.54 -16.23 -13.28
N VAL A 32 -5.13 -15.16 -12.59
CA VAL A 32 -3.79 -15.07 -12.01
C VAL A 32 -3.66 -16.09 -10.86
N PRO A 33 -2.55 -16.85 -10.77
CA PRO A 33 -2.31 -17.75 -9.65
C PRO A 33 -2.38 -17.06 -8.29
N HIS A 34 -2.92 -17.76 -7.29
CA HIS A 34 -3.15 -17.20 -5.94
C HIS A 34 -1.93 -16.49 -5.36
N ASP A 35 -0.77 -17.13 -5.40
CA ASP A 35 0.45 -16.59 -4.80
C ASP A 35 0.89 -15.28 -5.48
N LEU A 36 0.79 -15.20 -6.80
CA LEU A 36 1.12 -14.00 -7.56
C LEU A 36 0.11 -12.87 -7.33
N ALA A 37 -1.19 -13.18 -7.31
CA ALA A 37 -2.22 -12.19 -6.98
C ALA A 37 -2.04 -11.61 -5.57
N LYS A 38 -1.63 -12.47 -4.61
CA LYS A 38 -1.32 -12.06 -3.23
C LYS A 38 -0.07 -11.18 -3.18
N GLU A 39 0.98 -11.51 -3.93
CA GLU A 39 2.20 -10.71 -4.04
C GLU A 39 1.88 -9.32 -4.59
N MET A 40 1.16 -9.21 -5.71
CA MET A 40 0.76 -7.92 -6.30
C MET A 40 -0.02 -7.02 -5.34
N ALA A 41 -0.98 -7.59 -4.60
CA ALA A 41 -1.76 -6.84 -3.61
C ALA A 41 -0.90 -6.39 -2.42
N THR A 42 0.05 -7.23 -2.00
CA THR A 42 1.00 -6.91 -0.92
C THR A 42 1.95 -5.80 -1.33
N ASP A 43 2.50 -5.86 -2.55
CA ASP A 43 3.39 -4.84 -3.10
C ASP A 43 2.71 -3.48 -3.18
N TYR A 44 1.46 -3.44 -3.65
CA TYR A 44 0.67 -2.22 -3.66
C TYR A 44 0.47 -1.65 -2.24
N TRP A 45 0.07 -2.49 -1.28
CA TRP A 45 -0.08 -2.06 0.11
C TRP A 45 1.21 -1.46 0.67
N VAL A 46 2.34 -2.16 0.49
CA VAL A 46 3.64 -1.72 0.98
C VAL A 46 4.01 -0.39 0.35
N LYS A 47 3.87 -0.23 -0.97
CA LYS A 47 4.20 1.02 -1.67
C LYS A 47 3.43 2.23 -1.12
N GLU A 48 2.15 2.08 -0.83
CA GLU A 48 1.28 3.18 -0.44
C GLU A 48 1.30 3.48 1.08
N VAL A 49 1.44 2.46 1.93
CA VAL A 49 1.44 2.60 3.40
C VAL A 49 2.85 2.79 3.95
N HIS A 50 3.84 2.21 3.29
CA HIS A 50 5.25 2.40 3.54
C HIS A 50 5.90 2.93 2.27
N PRO A 51 5.61 4.19 1.87
CA PRO A 51 6.47 4.84 0.91
C PRO A 51 7.84 4.87 1.56
N SER A 52 8.71 3.94 1.15
CA SER A 52 10.09 3.92 1.60
C SER A 52 10.64 5.32 1.44
N ALA A 53 11.41 5.73 2.43
CA ALA A 53 12.12 6.99 2.56
C ALA A 53 13.13 7.21 1.41
N ALA A 54 12.66 7.21 0.16
CA ALA A 54 13.40 7.44 -1.07
C ALA A 54 13.36 8.93 -1.48
N VAL A 55 12.99 9.82 -0.55
CA VAL A 55 13.04 11.27 -0.73
C VAL A 55 13.68 11.91 0.52
N LEU A 56 14.90 11.48 0.87
CA LEU A 56 15.80 12.21 1.78
C LEU A 56 17.27 12.13 1.32
N GLU A 57 17.52 11.92 0.03
CA GLU A 57 18.84 12.18 -0.58
C GLU A 57 18.64 13.01 -1.85
N GLU A 58 18.41 14.31 -1.66
CA GLU A 58 18.84 15.38 -2.58
C GLU A 58 18.64 16.70 -1.84
N GLY A 59 19.70 17.21 -1.24
CA GLY A 59 19.69 18.49 -0.51
C GLY A 59 20.77 18.63 0.57
N ASP A 60 21.93 18.02 0.39
CA ASP A 60 23.17 18.46 1.02
C ASP A 60 24.00 19.14 -0.09
N GLU A 61 23.69 20.41 -0.37
CA GLU A 61 24.59 21.37 -1.01
C GLU A 61 24.36 22.77 -0.42
#